data_AF-A0A8S3ETR1-F1
#
_entry.id   AF-A0A8S3ETR1-F1
#
_cell.length_a   1.000
_cell.length_b   1.000
_cell.length_c   1.000
_cell.angle_alpha   90.00
_cell.angle_beta   90.00
_cell.angle_gamma   90.00
#
_symmetry.space_group_name_H-M   'P 1'
#
loop_
_entity.id
_entity.type
_entity.pdbx_description
1 polymer ?
#
loop_
_entity_poly.entity_id
_entity_poly.type
_entity_poly.pdbx_seq_one_letter_code
_entity_poly.pdbx_strand_id
1 'polypeptide(L)'
;RASVVFEKSVLPIFNAANIAVKTIHTERANQAKEYIMSEDLTDYDGIVCVGGDGMFAELCHGLLLRTSLEANIDIDDPKVNIIRPNLRIGIIPAGSTDAVAFGTTGLNDPVTSALQIVVGETLSIDIATVHNEKGFASFMAVMLAYGFFGDIIEQSDKWRFLGPLRYDLAGFFQFIRNRSYNSELTITLSDVDLSRTATTKNHSDGDSESPVLPDFHHLLNSTDPETNNTNQKEKPLKILEKKIVEAKTRFCRRNCETCAIADTHDATSIDLLSTIKLEGRYTTINCLNMPGRCAKSKFGMSPYVHLGISYFLEYELD
;
A
#
# COMPACT_ATOMS: atom_id res chain seq x y z
N ARG A 1 -26.22 5.40 -0.69
CA ARG A 1 -25.71 4.02 -0.48
C ARG A 1 -25.13 3.86 0.92
N ALA A 2 -24.05 4.57 1.28
CA ALA A 2 -23.38 4.46 2.58
C ALA A 2 -24.32 4.56 3.80
N SER A 3 -25.23 5.54 3.85
CA SER A 3 -26.24 5.66 4.93
C SER A 3 -27.08 4.38 5.10
N VAL A 4 -27.64 3.86 4.02
CA VAL A 4 -28.44 2.62 4.02
C VAL A 4 -27.63 1.41 4.47
N VAL A 5 -26.35 1.32 4.09
CA VAL A 5 -25.44 0.25 4.54
C VAL A 5 -25.18 0.36 6.04
N PHE A 6 -24.90 1.57 6.53
CA PHE A 6 -24.70 1.82 7.95
C PHE A 6 -25.96 1.49 8.77
N GLU A 7 -27.10 2.11 8.45
CA GLU A 7 -28.36 1.97 9.19
C GLU A 7 -28.88 0.53 9.22
N LYS A 8 -28.78 -0.22 8.10
CA LYS A 8 -29.36 -1.56 7.99
C LYS A 8 -28.42 -2.71 8.34
N SER A 9 -27.11 -2.55 8.11
CA SER A 9 -26.14 -3.64 8.27
C SER A 9 -25.17 -3.44 9.43
N VAL A 10 -24.73 -2.21 9.71
CA VAL A 10 -23.67 -1.94 10.71
C VAL A 10 -24.26 -1.55 12.06
N LEU A 11 -25.18 -0.59 12.08
CA LEU A 11 -25.77 -0.03 13.30
C LEU A 11 -26.45 -1.10 14.18
N PRO A 12 -27.17 -2.12 13.65
CA PRO A 12 -27.70 -3.20 14.48
C PRO A 12 -26.61 -4.02 15.20
N ILE A 13 -25.45 -4.21 14.56
CA ILE A 13 -24.32 -4.96 15.11
C ILE A 13 -23.62 -4.13 16.20
N PHE A 14 -23.38 -2.84 15.95
CA PHE A 14 -22.79 -1.94 16.94
C PHE A 14 -23.71 -1.76 18.16
N ASN A 15 -25.02 -1.66 17.97
CA ASN A 15 -26.00 -1.64 19.05
C ASN A 15 -25.98 -2.95 19.86
N ALA A 16 -25.94 -4.11 19.20
CA ALA A 16 -25.84 -5.41 19.88
C ALA A 16 -24.53 -5.58 20.68
N ALA A 17 -23.45 -4.93 20.25
CA ALA A 17 -22.17 -4.86 20.94
C ALA A 17 -22.09 -3.76 22.02
N ASN A 18 -23.16 -2.98 22.24
CA ASN A 18 -23.18 -1.79 23.11
C ASN A 18 -22.14 -0.71 22.74
N ILE A 19 -21.77 -0.60 21.46
CA ILE A 19 -20.90 0.48 20.96
C ILE A 19 -21.75 1.74 20.76
N ALA A 20 -21.41 2.82 21.47
CA ALA A 20 -22.03 4.12 21.27
C ALA A 20 -21.47 4.79 19.99
N VAL A 21 -22.35 5.33 19.14
CA VAL A 21 -21.97 5.86 17.82
C VAL A 21 -22.51 7.27 17.61
N LYS A 22 -21.60 8.23 17.37
CA LYS A 22 -21.95 9.55 16.81
C LYS A 22 -21.84 9.46 15.29
N THR A 23 -22.95 9.66 14.58
CA THR A 23 -22.98 9.59 13.12
C THR A 23 -22.85 11.00 12.52
N ILE A 24 -22.02 11.13 11.49
CA ILE A 24 -21.80 12.39 10.75
C ILE A 24 -21.96 12.09 9.27
N HIS A 25 -22.80 12.88 8.59
CA HIS A 25 -23.01 12.74 7.14
C HIS A 25 -22.14 13.75 6.40
N THR A 26 -21.33 13.26 5.47
CA THR A 26 -20.54 14.10 4.56
C THR A 26 -21.29 14.30 3.24
N GLU A 27 -21.34 15.55 2.79
CA GLU A 27 -22.07 16.01 1.61
C GLU A 27 -21.13 16.45 0.48
N ARG A 28 -19.87 16.78 0.81
CA ARG A 28 -18.85 17.24 -0.13
C ARG A 28 -17.48 16.62 0.16
N ALA A 29 -16.60 16.68 -0.85
CA ALA A 29 -15.19 16.33 -0.70
C ALA A 29 -14.49 17.18 0.37
N ASN A 30 -13.49 16.56 1.01
CA ASN A 30 -12.69 17.03 2.14
C ASN A 30 -13.46 17.30 3.46
N GLN A 31 -14.78 17.12 3.50
CA GLN A 31 -15.54 17.39 4.73
C GLN A 31 -15.17 16.43 5.87
N ALA A 32 -14.83 15.17 5.58
CA ALA A 32 -14.38 14.25 6.63
C ALA A 32 -13.03 14.71 7.20
N LYS A 33 -12.09 15.04 6.31
CA LYS A 33 -10.77 15.58 6.67
C LYS A 33 -10.88 16.82 7.54
N GLU A 34 -11.68 17.80 7.12
CA GLU A 34 -11.88 19.06 7.85
C GLU A 34 -12.48 18.84 9.23
N TYR A 35 -13.49 17.96 9.35
CA TYR A 35 -14.10 17.63 10.65
C TYR A 35 -13.10 17.01 11.63
N ILE A 36 -12.29 16.05 11.17
CA ILE A 36 -11.25 15.41 12.00
C ILE A 36 -10.20 16.42 12.50
N MET A 37 -9.92 17.45 11.70
CA MET A 37 -8.98 18.51 12.04
C MET A 37 -9.54 19.54 13.05
N SER A 38 -10.87 19.69 13.15
CA SER A 38 -11.51 20.72 13.98
C SER A 38 -12.18 20.22 15.26
N GLU A 39 -12.67 18.99 15.27
CA GLU A 39 -13.43 18.44 16.41
C GLU A 39 -12.50 18.05 17.57
N ASP A 40 -12.95 18.09 18.82
CA ASP A 40 -12.27 17.35 19.90
C ASP A 40 -12.60 15.84 19.78
N LEU A 41 -11.56 15.03 19.65
CA LEU A 41 -11.66 13.57 19.51
C LEU A 41 -11.17 12.81 20.75
N THR A 42 -10.92 13.51 21.86
CA THR A 42 -10.37 12.92 23.10
C THR A 42 -11.31 11.86 23.72
N ASP A 43 -12.62 12.03 23.58
CA ASP A 43 -13.65 11.16 24.16
C ASP A 43 -14.01 9.92 23.30
N TYR A 44 -13.29 9.63 22.21
CA TYR A 44 -13.60 8.53 21.29
C TYR A 44 -12.49 7.46 21.31
N ASP A 45 -12.88 6.18 21.39
CA ASP A 45 -11.92 5.06 21.29
C ASP A 45 -11.40 4.80 19.86
N GLY A 46 -12.14 5.31 18.85
CA GLY A 46 -11.83 5.10 17.43
C GLY A 46 -12.86 5.75 16.52
N ILE A 47 -12.60 5.67 15.21
CA ILE A 47 -13.40 6.34 14.17
C ILE A 47 -13.72 5.32 13.08
N VAL A 48 -14.96 5.29 12.60
CA VAL A 48 -15.39 4.36 11.55
C VAL A 48 -15.75 5.13 10.29
N CYS A 49 -15.11 4.82 9.16
CA CYS A 49 -15.51 5.34 7.86
C CYS A 49 -16.48 4.36 7.16
N VAL A 50 -17.56 4.89 6.58
CA VAL A 50 -18.52 4.11 5.78
C VAL A 50 -18.56 4.70 4.38
N GLY A 51 -17.95 4.01 3.42
CA GLY A 51 -17.77 4.56 2.07
C GLY A 51 -16.81 3.72 1.22
N GLY A 52 -16.26 4.33 0.18
CA GLY A 52 -15.16 3.75 -0.58
C GLY A 52 -13.81 4.37 -0.20
N ASP A 53 -12.78 4.02 -0.96
CA ASP A 53 -11.37 4.38 -0.71
C ASP A 53 -11.13 5.89 -0.49
N GLY A 54 -11.90 6.75 -1.17
CA GLY A 54 -11.83 8.20 -0.97
C GLY A 54 -12.27 8.69 0.42
N MET A 55 -13.28 8.05 1.02
CA MET A 55 -13.73 8.39 2.39
C MET A 55 -12.69 7.94 3.42
N PHE A 56 -12.06 6.78 3.21
CA PHE A 56 -10.91 6.36 4.00
C PHE A 56 -9.73 7.32 3.83
N ALA A 57 -9.41 7.73 2.61
CA ALA A 57 -8.30 8.65 2.32
C ALA A 57 -8.47 10.01 3.00
N GLU A 58 -9.66 10.62 2.94
CA GLU A 58 -9.94 11.88 3.65
C GLU A 58 -9.77 11.76 5.17
N LEU A 59 -10.29 10.68 5.77
CA LEU A 59 -10.24 10.46 7.22
C LEU A 59 -8.80 10.16 7.68
N CYS A 60 -8.08 9.32 6.93
CA CYS A 60 -6.67 9.04 7.14
C CYS A 60 -5.80 10.31 7.01
N HIS A 61 -6.04 11.15 5.99
CA HIS A 61 -5.36 12.44 5.82
C HIS A 61 -5.63 13.39 6.98
N GLY A 62 -6.90 13.54 7.39
CA GLY A 62 -7.27 14.40 8.52
C GLY A 62 -6.57 13.97 9.81
N LEU A 63 -6.57 12.66 10.08
CA LEU A 63 -6.01 12.11 11.31
C LEU A 63 -4.47 12.21 11.34
N LEU A 64 -3.79 11.92 10.23
CA LEU A 64 -2.33 12.04 10.13
C LEU A 64 -1.88 13.50 10.20
N LEU A 65 -2.52 14.42 9.48
CA LEU A 65 -2.21 15.86 9.57
C LEU A 65 -2.39 16.39 10.98
N ARG A 66 -3.51 16.03 11.63
CA ARG A 66 -3.78 16.41 13.01
C ARG A 66 -2.69 15.92 13.95
N THR A 67 -2.36 14.63 13.93
CA THR A 67 -1.32 14.05 14.80
C THR A 67 0.05 14.69 14.52
N SER A 68 0.39 15.00 13.27
CA SER A 68 1.60 15.75 12.93
C SER A 68 1.61 17.16 13.53
N LEU A 69 0.51 17.91 13.41
CA LEU A 69 0.39 19.26 13.99
C LEU A 69 0.46 19.25 15.52
N GLU A 70 -0.28 18.34 16.18
CA GLU A 70 -0.26 18.16 17.64
C GLU A 70 1.15 17.80 18.15
N ALA A 71 1.92 17.05 17.37
CA ALA A 71 3.31 16.70 17.65
C ALA A 71 4.34 17.77 17.24
N ASN A 72 3.94 18.90 16.64
CA ASN A 72 4.82 19.92 16.05
C ASN A 72 5.80 19.34 15.00
N ILE A 73 5.34 18.35 14.23
CA ILE A 73 6.07 17.77 13.09
C ILE A 73 5.91 18.67 11.86
N ASP A 74 7.03 19.07 11.29
CA ASP A 74 7.08 19.65 9.95
C ASP A 74 6.84 18.54 8.91
N ILE A 75 5.69 18.60 8.24
CA ILE A 75 5.29 17.64 7.20
C ILE A 75 5.91 17.94 5.84
N ASP A 76 6.50 19.13 5.63
CA ASP A 76 7.15 19.52 4.39
C ASP A 76 8.59 18.96 4.28
N ASP A 77 9.22 18.55 5.39
CA ASP A 77 10.49 17.82 5.35
C ASP A 77 10.26 16.32 5.03
N PRO A 78 10.69 15.81 3.85
CA PRO A 78 10.51 14.41 3.47
C PRO A 78 11.32 13.41 4.31
N LYS A 79 12.20 13.88 5.21
CA LYS A 79 12.99 13.02 6.12
C LYS A 79 12.34 12.82 7.48
N VAL A 80 11.26 13.53 7.81
CA VAL A 80 10.62 13.41 9.11
C VAL A 80 9.75 12.15 9.18
N ASN A 81 9.93 11.38 10.25
CA ASN A 81 9.10 10.22 10.53
C ASN A 81 7.74 10.67 11.08
N ILE A 82 6.67 10.39 10.35
CA ILE A 82 5.30 10.65 10.78
C ILE A 82 4.94 9.74 11.96
N ILE A 83 4.32 10.31 12.99
CA ILE A 83 3.86 9.57 14.17
C ILE A 83 2.53 8.87 13.87
N ARG A 84 2.40 7.63 14.35
CA ARG A 84 1.15 6.85 14.30
C ARG A 84 0.08 7.53 15.16
N PRO A 85 -1.12 7.84 14.62
CA PRO A 85 -2.23 8.34 15.43
C PRO A 85 -2.66 7.35 16.52
N ASN A 86 -3.11 7.89 17.66
CA ASN A 86 -3.67 7.09 18.76
C ASN A 86 -5.03 6.46 18.40
N LEU A 87 -5.85 7.18 17.63
CA LEU A 87 -7.18 6.72 17.21
C LEU A 87 -7.07 5.69 16.09
N ARG A 88 -7.89 4.64 16.20
CA ARG A 88 -7.98 3.55 15.21
C ARG A 88 -9.04 3.90 14.16
N ILE A 89 -8.81 3.49 12.92
CA ILE A 89 -9.77 3.64 11.82
C ILE A 89 -10.41 2.29 11.51
N GLY A 90 -11.71 2.16 11.74
CA GLY A 90 -12.54 1.07 11.21
C GLY A 90 -13.03 1.40 9.80
N ILE A 91 -13.05 0.42 8.91
CA ILE A 91 -13.44 0.60 7.50
C ILE A 91 -14.66 -0.25 7.20
N ILE A 92 -15.76 0.37 6.78
CA ILE A 92 -16.94 -0.33 6.24
C ILE A 92 -17.01 -0.08 4.72
N PRO A 93 -16.86 -1.12 3.87
CA PRO A 93 -16.99 -0.99 2.42
C PRO A 93 -18.42 -0.61 2.02
N ALA A 94 -18.57 0.53 1.33
CA ALA A 94 -19.85 0.97 0.78
C ALA A 94 -19.71 1.71 -0.57
N GLY A 95 -18.56 1.64 -1.21
CA GLY A 95 -18.22 2.31 -2.47
C GLY A 95 -18.33 1.39 -3.69
N SER A 96 -17.50 1.68 -4.70
CA SER A 96 -17.48 0.97 -5.99
C SER A 96 -16.31 -0.01 -6.15
N THR A 97 -15.30 0.10 -5.29
CA THR A 97 -13.97 -0.48 -5.52
C THR A 97 -13.46 -1.07 -4.21
N ASP A 98 -13.41 -0.23 -3.18
CA ASP A 98 -13.20 -0.60 -1.77
C ASP A 98 -11.92 -1.41 -1.58
N ALA A 99 -10.87 -1.05 -2.33
CA ALA A 99 -9.58 -1.73 -2.36
C ALA A 99 -8.87 -1.74 -1.01
N VAL A 100 -9.01 -0.67 -0.22
CA VAL A 100 -8.47 -0.62 1.16
C VAL A 100 -9.20 -1.61 2.05
N ALA A 101 -10.53 -1.71 1.94
CA ALA A 101 -11.30 -2.69 2.71
C ALA A 101 -10.86 -4.10 2.31
N PHE A 102 -10.92 -4.45 1.02
CA PHE A 102 -10.49 -5.76 0.52
C PHE A 102 -9.07 -6.14 0.95
N GLY A 103 -8.11 -5.22 0.84
CA GLY A 103 -6.71 -5.44 1.21
C GLY A 103 -6.42 -5.52 2.71
N THR A 104 -7.42 -5.26 3.57
CA THR A 104 -7.26 -5.28 5.04
C THR A 104 -8.16 -6.31 5.72
N THR A 105 -9.42 -6.44 5.28
CA THR A 105 -10.42 -7.38 5.81
C THR A 105 -10.48 -8.70 5.03
N GLY A 106 -9.90 -8.72 3.82
CA GLY A 106 -9.99 -9.82 2.85
C GLY A 106 -11.31 -9.88 2.05
N LEU A 107 -12.30 -9.04 2.39
CA LEU A 107 -13.67 -9.13 1.89
C LEU A 107 -14.37 -7.76 1.80
N ASN A 108 -15.05 -7.50 0.68
CA ASN A 108 -15.90 -6.32 0.50
C ASN A 108 -17.33 -6.53 1.05
N ASP A 109 -17.43 -6.97 2.30
CA ASP A 109 -18.70 -7.18 3.01
C ASP A 109 -18.84 -6.27 4.25
N PRO A 110 -19.85 -5.37 4.28
CA PRO A 110 -20.08 -4.46 5.42
C PRO A 110 -20.29 -5.17 6.76
N VAL A 111 -20.92 -6.36 6.75
CA VAL A 111 -21.25 -7.10 7.98
C VAL A 111 -19.99 -7.70 8.59
N THR A 112 -19.15 -8.33 7.78
CA THR A 112 -17.84 -8.87 8.19
C THR A 112 -16.94 -7.77 8.73
N SER A 113 -16.87 -6.62 8.04
CA SER A 113 -16.11 -5.45 8.53
C SER A 113 -16.63 -4.92 9.87
N ALA A 114 -17.95 -4.83 10.06
CA ALA A 114 -18.55 -4.41 11.32
C ALA A 114 -18.23 -5.39 12.47
N LEU A 115 -18.28 -6.70 12.20
CA LEU A 115 -17.91 -7.73 13.18
C LEU A 115 -16.41 -7.65 13.55
N GLN A 116 -15.51 -7.44 12.59
CA GLN A 116 -14.08 -7.27 12.85
C GLN A 116 -13.80 -6.04 13.73
N ILE A 117 -14.51 -4.93 13.50
CA ILE A 117 -14.43 -3.72 14.35
C ILE A 117 -14.91 -4.02 15.77
N VAL A 118 -16.01 -4.77 15.94
CA VAL A 118 -16.57 -5.17 17.24
C VAL A 118 -15.64 -6.10 18.01
N VAL A 119 -14.96 -7.03 17.33
CA VAL A 119 -13.95 -7.91 17.95
C VAL A 119 -12.71 -7.09 18.39
N GLY A 120 -12.47 -5.92 17.78
CA GLY A 120 -11.39 -5.02 18.16
C GLY A 120 -10.03 -5.40 17.58
N GLU A 121 -10.00 -6.28 16.57
CA GLU A 121 -8.79 -6.65 15.83
C GLU A 121 -8.11 -5.42 15.22
N THR A 122 -6.77 -5.43 15.18
CA THR A 122 -6.00 -4.30 14.64
C THR A 122 -4.94 -4.73 13.65
N LEU A 123 -4.99 -4.10 12.47
CA LEU A 123 -3.95 -4.17 11.45
C LEU A 123 -3.17 -2.85 11.43
N SER A 124 -1.85 -2.93 11.21
CA SER A 124 -1.04 -1.75 10.91
C SER A 124 -0.89 -1.65 9.39
N ILE A 125 -1.19 -0.48 8.83
CA ILE A 125 -1.08 -0.18 7.41
C ILE A 125 0.06 0.83 7.28
N ASP A 126 1.05 0.55 6.44
CA ASP A 126 2.11 1.51 6.12
C ASP A 126 1.51 2.71 5.38
N ILE A 127 2.13 3.89 5.47
CA ILE A 127 1.69 5.09 4.75
C ILE A 127 2.94 5.78 4.20
N ALA A 128 2.93 6.13 2.91
CA ALA A 128 3.98 6.93 2.31
C ALA A 128 3.59 8.41 2.27
N THR A 129 4.55 9.32 2.45
CA THR A 129 4.38 10.74 2.15
C THR A 129 4.73 10.99 0.68
N VAL A 130 3.95 11.83 0.01
CA VAL A 130 4.18 12.26 -1.36
C VAL A 130 4.49 13.75 -1.32
N HIS A 131 5.66 14.12 -1.85
CA HIS A 131 6.17 15.48 -1.92
C HIS A 131 6.32 15.92 -3.37
N ASN A 132 6.19 17.21 -3.63
CA ASN A 132 6.48 17.84 -4.92
C ASN A 132 7.41 19.05 -4.72
N GLU A 133 7.73 19.78 -5.80
CA GLU A 133 8.63 20.94 -5.77
C GLU A 133 8.20 22.08 -4.81
N LYS A 134 6.93 22.09 -4.37
CA LYS A 134 6.34 23.08 -3.47
C LYS A 134 6.18 22.60 -2.03
N GLY A 135 6.62 21.38 -1.71
CA GLY A 135 6.46 20.74 -0.39
C GLY A 135 5.53 19.52 -0.41
N PHE A 136 4.90 19.25 0.73
CA PHE A 136 4.01 18.13 0.95
C PHE A 136 2.79 18.18 0.01
N ALA A 137 2.49 17.06 -0.64
CA ALA A 137 1.37 16.93 -1.57
C ALA A 137 0.23 16.04 -1.01
N SER A 138 0.57 14.89 -0.42
CA SER A 138 -0.42 13.91 0.04
C SER A 138 0.17 12.79 0.88
N PHE A 139 -0.69 12.08 1.63
CA PHE A 139 -0.37 10.74 2.11
C PHE A 139 -0.92 9.68 1.15
N MET A 140 -0.12 8.66 0.86
CA MET A 140 -0.46 7.53 -0.02
C MET A 140 -0.59 6.25 0.81
N ALA A 141 -1.82 5.72 0.88
CA ALA A 141 -2.10 4.46 1.58
C ALA A 141 -2.01 3.22 0.68
N VAL A 142 -2.35 3.32 -0.62
CA VAL A 142 -2.44 2.17 -1.54
C VAL A 142 -1.58 2.34 -2.79
N MET A 143 -1.80 3.40 -3.56
CA MET A 143 -1.15 3.57 -4.86
C MET A 143 -0.94 5.06 -5.18
N LEU A 144 0.23 5.36 -5.73
CA LEU A 144 0.51 6.58 -6.51
C LEU A 144 0.80 6.12 -7.94
N ALA A 145 0.10 6.68 -8.91
CA ALA A 145 0.21 6.28 -10.31
C ALA A 145 0.49 7.49 -11.20
N TYR A 146 1.42 7.31 -12.14
CA TYR A 146 1.78 8.27 -13.16
C TYR A 146 1.70 7.61 -14.55
N GLY A 147 1.31 8.38 -15.57
CA GLY A 147 1.09 7.87 -16.92
C GLY A 147 -0.30 7.23 -17.08
N PHE A 148 -0.38 6.14 -17.83
CA PHE A 148 -1.63 5.49 -18.27
C PHE A 148 -2.67 5.30 -17.17
N PHE A 149 -2.30 4.76 -16.00
CA PHE A 149 -3.26 4.56 -14.91
C PHE A 149 -3.71 5.88 -14.28
N GLY A 150 -2.82 6.87 -14.19
CA GLY A 150 -3.16 8.23 -13.75
C GLY A 150 -4.17 8.91 -14.68
N ASP A 151 -3.95 8.82 -16.00
CA ASP A 151 -4.90 9.33 -17.01
C ASP A 151 -6.27 8.62 -16.94
N ILE A 152 -6.31 7.30 -16.71
CA ILE A 152 -7.56 6.55 -16.52
C ILE A 152 -8.32 7.07 -15.30
N ILE A 153 -7.63 7.27 -14.18
CA ILE A 153 -8.26 7.81 -12.97
C ILE A 153 -8.79 9.23 -13.26
N GLU A 154 -8.01 10.12 -13.86
CA GLU A 154 -8.44 11.49 -14.21
C GLU A 154 -9.66 11.52 -15.14
N GLN A 155 -9.72 10.64 -16.14
CA GLN A 155 -10.84 10.55 -17.07
C GLN A 155 -12.08 9.90 -16.43
N SER A 156 -11.90 8.79 -15.73
CA SER A 156 -12.99 8.07 -15.05
C SER A 156 -13.63 8.88 -13.92
N ASP A 157 -12.91 9.85 -13.35
CA ASP A 157 -13.45 10.75 -12.32
C ASP A 157 -14.46 11.77 -12.88
N LYS A 158 -14.31 12.14 -14.15
CA LYS A 158 -15.27 12.97 -14.89
C LYS A 158 -16.56 12.19 -15.23
N TRP A 159 -16.51 10.86 -15.12
CA TRP A 159 -17.60 9.94 -15.46
C TRP A 159 -18.17 9.18 -14.25
N ARG A 160 -18.09 9.73 -13.03
CA ARG A 160 -18.68 9.12 -11.82
C ARG A 160 -20.13 8.64 -11.99
N PHE A 161 -20.92 9.32 -12.83
CA PHE A 161 -22.33 8.97 -13.10
C PHE A 161 -22.53 7.60 -13.78
N LEU A 162 -21.49 7.04 -14.42
CA LEU A 162 -21.56 5.72 -15.06
C LEU A 162 -21.34 4.55 -14.07
N GLY A 163 -21.08 4.83 -12.79
CA GLY A 163 -20.75 3.79 -11.81
C GLY A 163 -19.48 3.02 -12.21
N PRO A 164 -19.38 1.70 -11.98
CA PRO A 164 -18.17 0.92 -12.29
C PRO A 164 -17.71 0.98 -13.76
N LEU A 165 -18.64 1.08 -14.72
CA LEU A 165 -18.34 1.12 -16.17
C LEU A 165 -17.42 2.28 -16.59
N ARG A 166 -17.28 3.30 -15.74
CA ARG A 166 -16.34 4.41 -15.95
C ARG A 166 -14.89 3.96 -16.12
N TYR A 167 -14.50 2.87 -15.46
CA TYR A 167 -13.13 2.36 -15.50
C TYR A 167 -12.85 1.64 -16.82
N ASP A 168 -13.75 0.77 -17.27
CA ASP A 168 -13.62 0.03 -18.54
C ASP A 168 -13.57 0.99 -19.73
N LEU A 169 -14.45 2.00 -19.74
CA LEU A 169 -14.49 3.00 -20.81
C LEU A 169 -13.24 3.90 -20.81
N ALA A 170 -12.80 4.39 -19.65
CA ALA A 170 -11.58 5.19 -19.57
C ALA A 170 -10.34 4.37 -19.95
N GLY A 171 -10.27 3.11 -19.50
CA GLY A 171 -9.25 2.15 -19.92
C GLY A 171 -9.21 1.96 -21.42
N PHE A 172 -10.36 1.72 -22.06
CA PHE A 172 -10.47 1.54 -23.51
C PHE A 172 -10.00 2.78 -24.30
N PHE A 173 -10.46 3.98 -23.93
CA PHE A 173 -10.04 5.21 -24.63
C PHE A 173 -8.55 5.50 -24.44
N GLN A 174 -8.00 5.30 -23.25
CA GLN A 174 -6.58 5.51 -22.98
C GLN A 174 -5.70 4.43 -23.62
N PHE A 175 -6.20 3.20 -23.75
CA PHE A 175 -5.53 2.11 -24.47
C PHE A 175 -5.39 2.44 -25.96
N ILE A 176 -6.48 2.87 -26.62
CA ILE A 176 -6.43 3.34 -28.02
C ILE A 176 -5.46 4.53 -28.18
N ARG A 177 -5.36 5.39 -27.17
CA ARG A 177 -4.50 6.57 -27.19
C ARG A 177 -3.01 6.26 -26.97
N ASN A 178 -2.68 5.04 -26.50
CA ASN A 178 -1.35 4.46 -26.34
C ASN A 178 -0.22 5.46 -26.00
N ARG A 179 -0.35 6.12 -24.84
CA ARG A 179 0.58 7.17 -24.38
C ARG A 179 1.83 6.60 -23.72
N SER A 180 2.99 7.07 -24.17
CA SER A 180 4.27 6.92 -23.47
C SER A 180 4.75 8.25 -22.91
N TYR A 181 5.36 8.22 -21.73
CA TYR A 181 5.84 9.39 -21.00
C TYR A 181 7.37 9.26 -20.84
N ASN A 182 8.11 10.30 -21.25
CA ASN A 182 9.55 10.38 -20.96
C ASN A 182 9.69 10.69 -19.46
N SER A 183 10.43 9.88 -18.72
CA SER A 183 10.62 10.11 -17.29
C SER A 183 11.99 9.63 -16.82
N GLU A 184 12.50 10.32 -15.80
CA GLU A 184 13.60 9.86 -14.98
C GLU A 184 13.01 9.33 -13.66
N LEU A 185 13.35 8.09 -13.31
CA LEU A 185 12.95 7.44 -12.08
C LEU A 185 14.21 7.15 -11.26
N THR A 186 14.26 7.70 -10.04
CA THR A 186 15.32 7.39 -9.08
C THR A 186 14.70 6.65 -7.89
N ILE A 187 15.15 5.43 -7.66
CA ILE A 187 14.73 4.56 -6.55
C ILE A 187 15.90 4.46 -5.58
N THR A 188 15.71 4.87 -4.33
CA THR A 188 16.66 4.65 -3.25
C THR A 188 16.16 3.50 -2.40
N LEU A 189 16.93 2.42 -2.34
CA LEU A 189 16.65 1.32 -1.42
C LEU A 189 17.08 1.73 0.00
N SER A 190 16.18 1.57 0.96
CA SER A 190 16.49 1.71 2.38
C SER A 190 17.24 0.47 2.88
N ASP A 191 18.19 0.65 3.79
CA ASP A 191 18.80 -0.47 4.50
C ASP A 191 17.75 -1.30 5.26
N VAL A 192 17.98 -2.61 5.37
CA VAL A 192 17.07 -3.49 6.10
C VAL A 192 17.26 -3.26 7.59
N ASP A 193 16.29 -2.59 8.21
CA ASP A 193 16.31 -2.20 9.62
C ASP A 193 16.16 -3.43 10.54
N LEU A 194 17.26 -4.13 10.79
CA LEU A 194 17.35 -5.34 11.60
C LEU A 194 17.02 -5.08 13.10
N SER A 195 17.06 -3.81 13.51
CA SER A 195 16.93 -3.32 14.89
C SER A 195 15.60 -3.68 15.57
N ARG A 196 14.48 -3.77 14.83
CA ARG A 196 13.14 -4.00 15.38
C ARG A 196 12.85 -5.45 15.81
N THR A 197 13.81 -6.38 15.75
CA THR A 197 13.59 -7.81 16.00
C THR A 197 14.14 -8.32 17.36
N ALA A 198 14.68 -7.46 18.22
CA ALA A 198 15.47 -7.87 19.39
C ALA A 198 14.69 -8.21 20.68
N THR A 199 13.36 -8.35 20.65
CA THR A 199 12.51 -8.47 21.86
C THR A 199 11.57 -9.69 21.92
N THR A 200 12.04 -10.88 21.54
CA THR A 200 11.46 -12.16 22.01
C THR A 200 12.56 -13.22 22.21
N LYS A 201 12.54 -13.92 23.36
CA LYS A 201 13.58 -14.89 23.74
C LYS A 201 13.23 -16.33 23.35
N ASN A 202 14.20 -17.01 22.75
CA ASN A 202 14.63 -18.40 22.95
C ASN A 202 13.57 -19.48 23.23
N HIS A 203 13.28 -20.28 22.20
CA HIS A 203 13.27 -21.74 22.37
C HIS A 203 13.97 -22.40 21.18
N SER A 204 14.78 -23.41 21.47
CA SER A 204 15.51 -24.20 20.48
C SER A 204 14.69 -25.40 20.05
N ASP A 205 14.67 -25.70 18.77
CA ASP A 205 14.90 -27.06 18.25
C ASP A 205 15.29 -26.96 16.77
N GLY A 206 16.08 -27.93 16.30
CA GLY A 206 16.68 -27.89 14.97
C GLY A 206 16.00 -28.83 13.98
N ASP A 207 16.10 -28.49 12.70
CA ASP A 207 16.23 -29.46 11.61
C ASP A 207 16.83 -28.78 10.37
N SER A 208 17.68 -29.50 9.62
CA SER A 208 18.57 -28.94 8.61
C SER A 208 18.13 -29.23 7.17
N GLU A 209 17.51 -28.25 6.50
CA GLU A 209 17.27 -28.30 5.05
C GLU A 209 17.68 -27.00 4.32
N SER A 210 18.31 -27.17 3.16
CA SER A 210 19.01 -26.14 2.38
C SER A 210 18.09 -25.00 1.87
N PRO A 211 18.57 -23.75 1.76
CA PRO A 211 17.79 -22.66 1.17
C PRO A 211 17.89 -22.63 -0.36
N VAL A 212 16.74 -22.55 -1.04
CA VAL A 212 16.65 -22.26 -2.48
C VAL A 212 16.58 -20.74 -2.70
N LEU A 213 17.60 -20.19 -3.38
CA LEU A 213 17.76 -18.75 -3.63
C LEU A 213 16.53 -18.13 -4.36
N PRO A 214 16.19 -16.85 -4.13
CA PRO A 214 15.41 -16.06 -5.08
C PRO A 214 16.30 -15.65 -6.25
N ASP A 215 15.80 -15.81 -7.48
CA ASP A 215 16.54 -15.37 -8.67
C ASP A 215 16.28 -13.88 -8.94
N PHE A 216 17.24 -13.03 -8.60
CA PHE A 216 17.17 -11.60 -8.82
C PHE A 216 17.41 -11.19 -10.29
N HIS A 217 17.87 -12.10 -11.15
CA HIS A 217 18.07 -11.79 -12.58
C HIS A 217 16.73 -11.52 -13.29
N HIS A 218 15.63 -12.13 -12.87
CA HIS A 218 14.31 -11.94 -13.51
C HIS A 218 13.75 -10.51 -13.34
N LEU A 219 14.19 -9.75 -12.32
CA LEU A 219 13.81 -8.34 -12.16
C LEU A 219 14.68 -7.39 -12.99
N LEU A 220 15.82 -7.86 -13.51
CA LEU A 220 16.79 -7.08 -14.27
C LEU A 220 16.77 -7.41 -15.78
N ASN A 221 16.33 -8.61 -16.15
CA ASN A 221 16.44 -9.15 -17.51
C ASN A 221 15.08 -9.28 -18.25
N SER A 222 14.03 -8.53 -17.88
CA SER A 222 12.74 -8.54 -18.61
C SER A 222 12.78 -7.86 -20.00
N THR A 223 13.98 -7.70 -20.57
CA THR A 223 14.23 -7.22 -21.93
C THR A 223 15.15 -8.16 -22.70
N ASP A 224 14.71 -9.39 -22.90
CA ASP A 224 15.19 -10.27 -23.98
C ASP A 224 13.97 -10.87 -24.71
N PRO A 225 13.42 -10.21 -25.75
CA PRO A 225 12.53 -10.87 -26.67
C PRO A 225 13.35 -11.82 -27.56
N GLU A 226 12.89 -13.07 -27.69
CA GLU A 226 13.55 -14.02 -28.58
C GLU A 226 13.68 -13.48 -30.00
N THR A 227 14.86 -13.73 -30.56
CA THR A 227 15.31 -13.36 -31.90
C THR A 227 14.24 -13.31 -32.98
N ASN A 228 14.03 -12.13 -33.59
CA ASN A 228 13.87 -12.05 -35.05
C ASN A 228 14.36 -10.73 -35.65
N ASN A 229 15.03 -10.83 -36.79
CA ASN A 229 15.75 -9.72 -37.43
C ASN A 229 14.82 -8.62 -37.97
N THR A 230 15.11 -7.35 -37.66
CA THR A 230 15.27 -6.30 -38.70
C THR A 230 15.94 -5.03 -38.14
N ASN A 231 16.70 -4.33 -38.99
CA ASN A 231 17.57 -3.21 -38.59
C ASN A 231 16.80 -1.95 -38.17
N GLN A 232 16.81 -1.60 -36.87
CA GLN A 232 16.75 -0.22 -36.39
C GLN A 232 17.69 -0.01 -35.20
N LYS A 233 18.48 1.07 -35.23
CA LYS A 233 19.46 1.41 -34.18
C LYS A 233 18.79 2.17 -33.04
N GLU A 234 18.34 1.47 -32.01
CA GLU A 234 18.09 2.10 -30.70
C GLU A 234 19.36 2.10 -29.85
N LYS A 235 19.50 3.14 -28.99
CA LYS A 235 20.63 3.28 -28.08
C LYS A 235 20.39 2.39 -26.85
N PRO A 236 21.36 1.56 -26.42
CA PRO A 236 21.18 0.74 -25.22
C PRO A 236 21.02 1.61 -23.97
N LEU A 237 20.12 1.20 -23.07
CA LEU A 237 20.00 1.78 -21.73
C LEU A 237 21.34 1.66 -21.00
N LYS A 238 21.82 2.77 -20.42
CA LYS A 238 23.01 2.78 -19.57
C LYS A 238 22.65 2.34 -18.15
N ILE A 239 22.66 1.03 -17.92
CA ILE A 239 22.70 0.48 -16.57
C ILE A 239 24.08 0.78 -15.97
N LEU A 240 24.11 1.59 -14.91
CA LEU A 240 25.32 1.87 -14.14
C LEU A 240 25.52 0.73 -13.13
N GLU A 241 26.15 -0.36 -13.59
CA GLU A 241 26.53 -1.48 -12.73
C GLU A 241 27.44 -1.01 -11.58
N LYS A 242 26.86 -0.95 -10.37
CA LYS A 242 27.63 -0.96 -9.12
C LYS A 242 27.42 -2.31 -8.46
N LYS A 243 28.54 -2.99 -8.20
CA LYS A 243 28.69 -4.23 -7.41
C LYS A 243 27.44 -4.64 -6.63
N ILE A 244 26.70 -5.61 -7.15
CA ILE A 244 25.70 -6.34 -6.37
C ILE A 244 26.47 -7.13 -5.31
N VAL A 245 26.30 -6.76 -4.04
CA VAL A 245 26.80 -7.54 -2.90
C VAL A 245 25.67 -8.45 -2.46
N GLU A 246 25.91 -9.77 -2.45
CA GLU A 246 24.91 -10.75 -2.01
C GLU A 246 24.55 -10.55 -0.53
N ALA A 247 23.45 -9.87 -0.26
CA ALA A 247 22.88 -9.77 1.07
C ALA A 247 22.31 -11.14 1.49
N LYS A 248 23.02 -11.86 2.38
CA LYS A 248 22.55 -13.11 3.01
C LYS A 248 21.35 -12.85 3.94
N THR A 249 20.20 -12.63 3.33
CA THR A 249 18.92 -12.36 3.99
C THR A 249 18.24 -13.68 4.41
N ARG A 250 17.61 -13.68 5.59
CA ARG A 250 16.87 -14.85 6.11
C ARG A 250 15.41 -14.78 5.69
N PHE A 251 14.87 -15.88 5.19
CA PHE A 251 13.49 -15.99 4.70
C PHE A 251 12.57 -16.71 5.69
N CYS A 252 11.31 -16.29 5.75
CA CYS A 252 10.24 -16.97 6.50
C CYS A 252 9.91 -18.32 5.84
N ARG A 253 9.83 -19.41 6.61
CA ARG A 253 9.57 -20.77 6.10
C ARG A 253 8.16 -21.31 6.39
N ARG A 254 7.49 -20.92 7.48
CA ARG A 254 6.07 -21.20 7.82
C ARG A 254 5.71 -20.50 9.15
N ASN A 255 4.44 -20.08 9.28
CA ASN A 255 3.83 -19.39 10.44
C ASN A 255 4.56 -18.16 11.00
N CYS A 256 3.81 -17.16 11.49
CA CYS A 256 4.40 -15.91 11.99
C CYS A 256 5.09 -16.05 13.36
N GLU A 257 4.92 -17.18 14.04
CA GLU A 257 5.40 -17.43 15.40
C GLU A 257 6.87 -17.89 15.47
N THR A 258 7.48 -18.32 14.36
CA THR A 258 8.81 -18.96 14.38
C THR A 258 9.80 -18.30 13.42
N CYS A 259 10.13 -17.03 13.69
CA CYS A 259 11.37 -16.45 13.18
C CYS A 259 12.57 -17.08 13.89
N ALA A 260 13.05 -18.23 13.39
CA ALA A 260 14.18 -18.95 13.99
C ALA A 260 15.42 -18.05 14.15
N ILE A 261 15.74 -17.72 15.41
CA ILE A 261 17.00 -17.11 15.79
C ILE A 261 18.06 -18.20 15.67
N ALA A 262 19.18 -17.84 15.04
CA ALA A 262 20.41 -18.61 15.04
C ALA A 262 21.53 -17.57 15.12
N ASP A 263 22.37 -17.70 16.13
CA ASP A 263 23.09 -16.56 16.71
C ASP A 263 24.24 -15.99 15.87
N THR A 264 24.56 -14.74 16.20
CA THR A 264 25.85 -14.05 16.13
C THR A 264 26.85 -14.40 15.01
N HIS A 265 27.13 -13.41 14.17
CA HIS A 265 28.52 -12.93 13.99
C HIS A 265 28.49 -11.42 13.71
N ASP A 266 29.58 -10.73 14.05
CA ASP A 266 29.67 -9.27 14.10
C ASP A 266 29.27 -8.59 12.78
N ALA A 267 28.14 -7.91 12.79
CA ALA A 267 27.72 -7.03 11.71
C ALA A 267 28.45 -5.69 11.85
N THR A 268 29.64 -5.57 11.24
CA THR A 268 30.13 -4.26 10.81
C THR A 268 29.10 -3.65 9.87
N SER A 269 28.80 -2.37 10.07
CA SER A 269 27.80 -1.62 9.30
C SER A 269 28.11 -1.65 7.80
N ILE A 270 27.27 -2.34 7.03
CA ILE A 270 27.31 -2.29 5.57
C ILE A 270 26.20 -1.30 5.14
N ASP A 271 26.57 -0.04 4.92
CA ASP A 271 25.71 0.91 4.22
C ASP A 271 25.47 0.38 2.79
N LEU A 272 24.27 -0.11 2.51
CA LEU A 272 23.89 -0.71 1.23
C LEU A 272 22.84 0.13 0.48
N LEU A 273 22.94 1.46 0.68
CA LEU A 273 22.30 2.54 -0.08
C LEU A 273 22.64 2.46 -1.58
N SER A 274 21.98 1.53 -2.25
CA SER A 274 22.00 1.36 -3.70
C SER A 274 20.86 2.18 -4.31
N THR A 275 21.20 3.37 -4.77
CA THR A 275 20.30 4.18 -5.60
C THR A 275 20.33 3.68 -7.04
N ILE A 276 19.16 3.26 -7.55
CA ILE A 276 18.94 2.86 -8.94
C ILE A 276 18.34 4.06 -9.67
N LYS A 277 18.96 4.49 -10.78
CA LYS A 277 18.44 5.54 -11.66
C LYS A 277 18.13 4.94 -13.04
N LEU A 278 16.90 5.16 -13.49
CA LEU A 278 16.38 4.66 -14.77
C LEU A 278 15.81 5.85 -15.56
N GLU A 279 16.17 5.97 -16.83
CA GLU A 279 15.68 7.03 -17.74
C GLU A 279 15.12 6.35 -18.98
N GLY A 280 13.89 6.70 -19.38
CA GLY A 280 13.24 6.03 -20.51
C GLY A 280 11.83 6.50 -20.81
N ARG A 281 11.18 5.76 -21.71
CA ARG A 281 9.77 5.92 -22.07
C ARG A 281 8.94 4.87 -21.35
N TYR A 282 8.07 5.32 -20.46
CA TYR A 282 7.17 4.45 -19.68
C TYR A 282 5.73 4.66 -20.13
N THR A 283 4.95 3.60 -20.21
CA THR A 283 3.48 3.71 -20.37
C THR A 283 2.82 4.07 -19.04
N THR A 284 3.33 3.52 -17.93
CA THR A 284 2.87 3.81 -16.56
C THR A 284 4.05 3.68 -15.59
N ILE A 285 4.01 4.43 -14.49
CA ILE A 285 4.90 4.26 -13.31
C ILE A 285 3.97 4.22 -12.10
N ASN A 286 3.93 3.09 -11.41
CA ASN A 286 3.05 2.87 -10.26
C ASN A 286 3.88 2.55 -9.02
N CYS A 287 3.76 3.39 -7.99
CA CYS A 287 4.23 3.07 -6.65
C CYS A 287 3.07 2.43 -5.87
N LEU A 288 3.29 1.21 -5.37
CA LEU A 288 2.29 0.43 -4.66
C LEU A 288 2.74 0.22 -3.21
N ASN A 289 1.82 0.48 -2.30
CA ASN A 289 1.94 0.11 -0.91
C ASN A 289 1.08 -1.13 -0.65
N MET A 290 1.71 -2.25 -0.34
CA MET A 290 1.02 -3.52 -0.13
C MET A 290 0.88 -3.79 1.38
N PRO A 291 -0.33 -3.66 1.96
CA PRO A 291 -0.55 -4.04 3.36
C PRO A 291 -0.22 -5.53 3.57
N GLY A 292 0.28 -5.88 4.75
CA GLY A 292 0.67 -7.26 5.06
C GLY A 292 1.98 -7.73 4.41
N ARG A 293 2.80 -6.82 3.84
CA ARG A 293 4.15 -7.14 3.35
C ARG A 293 5.05 -7.62 4.49
N CYS A 294 5.29 -8.93 4.52
CA CYS A 294 6.33 -9.48 5.38
C CYS A 294 7.70 -9.26 4.73
N ALA A 295 8.56 -8.44 5.35
CA ALA A 295 9.93 -8.20 4.90
C ALA A 295 10.81 -9.46 4.79
N LYS A 296 10.37 -10.59 5.37
CA LYS A 296 11.03 -11.90 5.31
C LYS A 296 10.36 -12.87 4.32
N SER A 297 9.29 -12.50 3.63
CA SER A 297 8.67 -13.37 2.61
C SER A 297 9.43 -13.29 1.28
N LYS A 298 9.73 -14.47 0.71
CA LYS A 298 10.38 -14.59 -0.61
C LYS A 298 9.58 -13.94 -1.75
N PHE A 299 8.26 -13.81 -1.58
CA PHE A 299 7.34 -13.23 -2.57
C PHE A 299 6.84 -11.82 -2.21
N GLY A 300 7.40 -11.19 -1.16
CA GLY A 300 6.96 -9.88 -0.68
C GLY A 300 5.61 -9.86 0.05
N MET A 301 4.70 -10.78 -0.22
CA MET A 301 3.44 -10.98 0.51
C MET A 301 3.60 -12.14 1.49
N SER A 302 3.09 -12.03 2.72
CA SER A 302 3.01 -13.22 3.60
C SER A 302 2.06 -14.25 2.96
N PRO A 303 2.40 -15.54 2.92
CA PRO A 303 1.46 -16.58 2.46
C PRO A 303 0.23 -16.74 3.38
N TYR A 304 0.20 -15.99 4.49
CA TYR A 304 -0.93 -15.89 5.43
C TYR A 304 -1.48 -14.46 5.56
N VAL A 305 -1.16 -13.52 4.64
CA VAL A 305 -2.06 -12.38 4.46
C VAL A 305 -3.38 -12.97 3.99
N HIS A 306 -4.50 -12.57 4.61
CA HIS A 306 -5.84 -12.84 4.08
C HIS A 306 -6.11 -12.02 2.81
N LEU A 307 -5.32 -12.27 1.77
CA LEU A 307 -5.67 -11.92 0.41
C LEU A 307 -6.83 -12.83 0.02
N GLY A 308 -8.04 -12.28 0.03
CA GLY A 308 -9.17 -12.87 -0.69
C GLY A 308 -8.72 -13.18 -2.13
N ILE A 309 -9.15 -14.34 -2.65
CA ILE A 309 -8.60 -14.99 -3.85
C ILE A 309 -8.42 -13.99 -5.01
N SER A 310 -7.18 -13.57 -5.24
CA SER A 310 -6.76 -12.78 -6.40
C SER A 310 -6.23 -13.73 -7.47
N TYR A 311 -6.93 -13.85 -8.59
CA TYR A 311 -6.42 -14.58 -9.75
C TYR A 311 -5.26 -13.81 -10.37
N PHE A 312 -4.06 -14.41 -10.34
CA PHE A 312 -2.96 -13.98 -11.19
C PHE A 312 -3.19 -14.58 -12.58
N LEU A 313 -3.62 -13.75 -13.53
CA LEU A 313 -3.76 -14.15 -14.93
C LEU A 313 -2.45 -13.83 -15.66
N GLU A 314 -1.63 -14.86 -15.84
CA GLU A 314 -0.71 -14.90 -16.98
C GLU A 314 -1.55 -15.24 -18.22
N TYR A 315 -1.50 -14.36 -19.21
CA TYR A 315 -1.96 -14.64 -20.57
C TYR A 315 -0.74 -14.62 -21.47
N GLU A 316 -0.28 -15.81 -21.88
CA GLU A 316 0.42 -15.93 -23.16
C GLU A 316 -0.60 -15.67 -24.28
N LEU A 317 -0.20 -14.87 -25.26
CA LEU A 317 -0.88 -14.77 -26.55
C LEU A 317 0.01 -15.52 -27.55
N ASP A 318 -0.53 -16.60 -28.11
CA ASP A 318 0.03 -17.31 -29.28
C ASP A 318 0.15 -16.39 -30.52
#